data_AF-A0A2V9XZD9-F1
#
_entry.id   AF-A0A2V9XZD9-F1
#
_cell.length_a   1.000
_cell.length_b   1.000
_cell.length_c   1.000
_cell.angle_alpha   90.00
_cell.angle_beta   90.00
_cell.angle_gamma   90.00
#
_symmetry.space_group_name_H-M   'P 1'
#
loop_
_entity.id
_entity.type
_entity.pdbx_description
1 polymer ?
#
loop_
_entity_poly.entity_id
_entity_poly.type
_entity_poly.pdbx_seq_one_letter_code
_entity_poly.pdbx_strand_id
1 'polypeptide(L)' 'EMRLSNFLLWQLAYAEIYVTPTLWPDFRGVHLIEGIAEYQKRERRYGGLNHYDAHAATKVVKE' A
#
# COMPACT_ATOMS: atom_id res chain seq x y z
N GLU A 1 0.97 6.95 -18.54
CA GLU A 1 1.38 5.68 -19.17
C GLU A 1 1.49 4.61 -18.09
N MET A 2 1.02 3.39 -18.32
CA MET A 2 1.04 2.29 -17.33
C MET A 2 2.14 1.29 -17.67
N ARG A 3 3.40 1.65 -17.43
CA ARG A 3 4.55 0.77 -17.69
C ARG A 3 5.65 0.97 -16.66
N LEU A 4 6.47 -0.07 -16.48
CA LEU A 4 7.63 -0.04 -15.58
C LEU A 4 8.93 0.39 -16.26
N SER A 5 8.98 0.41 -17.60
CA SER A 5 10.15 0.90 -18.37
C SER A 5 11.50 0.30 -17.96
N ASN A 6 11.53 -0.99 -17.58
CA ASN A 6 12.74 -1.65 -17.09
C ASN A 6 13.37 -1.01 -15.84
N PHE A 7 12.57 -0.32 -15.03
CA PHE A 7 12.99 0.25 -13.76
C PHE A 7 12.76 -0.74 -12.62
N LEU A 8 13.80 -1.05 -11.84
CA LEU A 8 13.74 -1.79 -10.57
C LEU A 8 12.96 -3.13 -10.58
N LEU A 9 13.00 -3.89 -11.68
CA LEU A 9 12.16 -5.09 -11.87
C LEU A 9 12.17 -6.08 -10.70
N TRP A 10 13.34 -6.31 -10.10
CA TRP A 10 13.47 -7.23 -8.96
C TRP A 10 12.93 -6.64 -7.66
N GLN A 11 13.26 -5.37 -7.39
CA GLN A 11 12.91 -4.71 -6.14
C GLN A 11 11.40 -4.42 -6.05
N LEU A 12 10.74 -4.18 -7.17
CA LEU A 12 9.31 -3.85 -7.21
C LEU A 12 8.37 -5.06 -7.27
N ALA A 13 8.88 -6.30 -7.20
CA ALA A 13 8.07 -7.53 -7.35
C ALA A 13 6.82 -7.58 -6.44
N TYR A 14 6.89 -6.94 -5.27
CA TYR A 14 5.76 -6.81 -4.32
C TYR A 14 5.44 -5.37 -3.97
N ALA A 15 6.04 -4.41 -4.67
CA ALA A 15 5.74 -3.00 -4.45
C ALA A 15 4.38 -2.66 -5.06
N GLU A 16 3.65 -1.78 -4.39
CA GLU A 16 2.43 -1.24 -4.95
C GLU A 16 2.76 -0.13 -5.94
N ILE A 17 2.13 -0.20 -7.11
CA ILE A 17 2.35 0.78 -8.17
C ILE A 17 1.23 1.82 -8.07
N TYR A 18 1.64 3.08 -7.88
CA TYR A 18 0.79 4.26 -7.95
C TYR A 18 1.13 5.04 -9.23
N VAL A 19 0.12 5.30 -10.06
CA VAL A 19 0.27 6.05 -11.31
C VAL A 19 -0.66 7.26 -11.26
N THR A 20 -0.10 8.43 -11.53
CA THR A 20 -0.84 9.69 -11.56
C THR A 20 -0.88 10.26 -12.99
N PRO A 21 -1.98 10.94 -13.38
CA PRO A 21 -2.03 11.69 -14.63
C PRO A 21 -1.16 12.97 -14.58
N THR A 22 -0.72 13.42 -13.41
CA THR A 22 0.11 14.61 -13.25
C THR A 22 1.47 14.42 -13.91
N LEU A 23 1.87 15.39 -14.74
CA LEU A 23 3.17 15.40 -15.39
C LEU A 23 4.29 15.66 -14.38
N TRP A 24 5.49 15.12 -14.62
CA TRP A 24 6.62 15.23 -13.69
C TRP A 24 6.99 16.68 -13.31
N PRO A 25 7.03 17.67 -14.25
CA PRO A 25 7.32 19.06 -13.91
C PRO A 25 6.26 19.72 -13.00
N ASP A 26 5.03 19.22 -13.04
CA ASP A 26 3.89 19.73 -12.27
C ASP A 26 3.69 18.97 -10.94
N PHE A 27 4.50 17.93 -10.70
CA PHE A 27 4.43 17.17 -9.46
C PHE A 27 4.86 18.04 -8.26
N ARG A 28 4.09 17.98 -7.17
CA ARG A 28 4.25 18.79 -5.95
C ARG A 28 4.03 17.92 -4.72
N GLY A 29 4.38 18.42 -3.55
CA GLY A 29 4.24 17.70 -2.27
C GLY A 29 2.82 17.20 -1.99
N VAL A 30 1.79 17.92 -2.44
CA VAL A 30 0.39 17.49 -2.30
C VAL A 30 0.12 16.15 -2.98
N HIS A 31 0.68 15.93 -4.17
CA HIS A 31 0.51 14.69 -4.94
C HIS A 31 1.25 13.51 -4.31
N LEU A 32 2.35 13.78 -3.61
CA LEU A 32 3.03 12.75 -2.83
C LEU A 32 2.16 12.30 -1.65
N ILE A 33 1.55 13.25 -0.93
CA ILE A 33 0.67 12.94 0.21
C ILE A 33 -0.56 12.15 -0.28
N GLU A 34 -1.16 12.56 -1.40
CA GLU A 34 -2.25 11.82 -2.05
C GLU A 34 -1.84 10.38 -2.40
N GLY A 35 -0.66 10.20 -2.98
CA GLY A 35 -0.12 8.88 -3.30
C GLY A 35 0.11 7.99 -2.07
N ILE A 36 0.61 8.57 -0.97
CA ILE A 36 0.81 7.84 0.29
C ILE A 36 -0.53 7.47 0.92
N ALA A 37 -1.52 8.37 0.90
CA ALA A 37 -2.86 8.09 1.42
C ALA A 37 -3.54 6.96 0.63
N GLU A 38 -3.36 6.90 -0.69
CA GLU A 38 -3.83 5.80 -1.53
C GLU A 38 -3.08 4.49 -1.26
N TYR A 39 -1.77 4.54 -1.02
CA TYR A 39 -0.98 3.38 -0.61
C TYR A 39 -1.48 2.77 0.71
N GLN A 40 -1.82 3.61 1.71
CA GLN A 40 -2.27 3.13 3.02
C GLN A 40 -3.63 2.42 3.01
N LYS A 41 -4.49 2.71 2.02
CA LYS A 41 -5.82 2.08 1.90
C LYS A 41 -5.77 0.65 1.33
N ARG A 42 -4.63 0.25 0.76
CA ARG A 42 -4.51 -1.02 0.05
C ARG A 42 -4.14 -2.15 1.01
N GLU A 43 -4.72 -3.31 0.77
CA GLU A 43 -4.41 -4.50 1.56
C GLU A 43 -3.05 -5.06 1.13
N ARG A 44 -2.10 -5.05 2.06
CA ARG A 44 -0.78 -5.61 1.85
C ARG A 44 -0.87 -7.13 1.77
N ARG A 45 -0.39 -7.71 0.68
CA ARG A 45 -0.28 -9.17 0.52
C ARG A 45 0.61 -9.82 1.59
N TYR A 46 1.65 -9.11 2.04
CA TYR A 46 2.59 -9.58 3.08
C TYR A 46 2.79 -8.48 4.13
N GLY A 47 2.81 -8.88 5.41
CA GLY A 47 2.96 -7.95 6.55
C GLY A 47 1.67 -7.24 6.98
N GLY A 48 0.50 -7.71 6.53
CA GLY A 48 -0.80 -7.21 6.97
C GLY A 48 -1.26 -7.91 8.24
N LEU A 49 -1.62 -7.13 9.26
CA LEU A 49 -2.34 -7.55 10.46
C LEU A 49 -3.78 -7.97 10.10
N ASN A 50 -3.94 -8.96 9.22
CA ASN A 50 -5.20 -9.69 9.10
C ASN A 50 -5.29 -10.66 10.28
N HIS A 51 -5.24 -10.11 11.49
CA HIS A 51 -5.56 -10.86 12.68
C HIS A 51 -7.07 -10.84 12.80
N TYR A 52 -7.69 -11.85 12.21
CA TYR A 52 -9.01 -12.34 12.57
C TYR A 52 -9.03 -12.91 14.02
N ASP A 53 -8.25 -12.37 14.96
CA ASP A 53 -8.16 -12.87 16.34
C ASP A 53 -8.60 -11.83 17.37
N ALA A 54 -9.30 -10.78 16.94
CA ALA A 54 -10.10 -9.99 17.86
C ALA A 54 -11.22 -10.82 18.55
N HIS A 55 -11.48 -12.06 18.09
CA HIS A 55 -12.44 -12.98 18.71
C HIS A 55 -11.81 -14.04 19.65
N ALA A 56 -10.48 -14.16 19.71
CA ALA A 56 -9.83 -15.12 20.62
C ALA A 56 -9.69 -14.58 22.06
N ALA A 57 -9.63 -13.25 22.23
CA ALA A 57 -9.41 -12.63 23.55
C ALA A 57 -10.67 -12.59 24.45
N THR A 58 -11.88 -12.78 23.91
CA THR A 58 -13.13 -12.67 24.69
C THR A 58 -13.56 -13.99 25.36
N LYS A 59 -13.01 -15.14 24.96
CA LYS A 59 -13.44 -16.44 25.51
C LYS A 59 -12.62 -16.97 26.69
N VAL A 60 -11.42 -16.46 26.96
CA VAL A 60 -10.56 -17.01 28.03
C VAL A 60 -10.85 -16.37 29.40
N VAL A 61 -11.60 -15.26 29.46
CA VAL A 61 -11.88 -14.54 30.72
C VAL A 61 -13.23 -14.93 31.33
N LYS A 62 -13.89 -15.99 30.85
CA LYS A 62 -15.26 -16.38 31.27
C LYS A 62 -15.44 -17.84 31.69
N GLU A 63 -14.37 -18.59 31.91
CA GLU A 63 -14.39 -19.87 32.64
C GLU A 63 -13.47 -19.85 33.85
#